data_AF-A0A0M2HCY4-F1
#
_entry.id   AF-A0A0M2HCY4-F1
#
_cell.length_a   1.000
_cell.length_b   1.000
_cell.length_c   1.000
_cell.angle_alpha   90.00
_cell.angle_beta   90.00
_cell.angle_gamma   90.00
#
_symmetry.space_group_name_H-M   'P 1'
#
loop_
_entity.id
_entity.type
_entity.pdbx_description
1 polymer ?
#
loop_
_entity_poly.entity_id
_entity_poly.type
_entity_poly.pdbx_seq_one_letter_code
_entity_poly.pdbx_strand_id
1 'polypeptide(L)'
;MTRTRRLVAALLLVVTVAAGLLVHGVLPDTAATDIAGDALYAVAAYLAVVLIAPRLPPLAAGGIAAAWCVAVELFQLTGLPLVWGATFPPVMLVLGTVFDARDLLVYVATIILATAVDAGIRRVRRAAEAPGR
;
A
#
# COMPACT_ATOMS: atom_id res chain seq x y z
N MET A 1 18.32 -14.61 -1.04
CA MET A 1 17.09 -14.30 -0.27
C MET A 1 16.40 -13.00 -0.70
N THR A 2 17.12 -11.91 -1.00
CA THR A 2 16.52 -10.65 -1.48
C THR A 2 15.80 -10.78 -2.83
N ARG A 3 16.32 -11.60 -3.76
CA ARG A 3 15.70 -11.83 -5.07
C ARG A 3 14.32 -12.47 -4.96
N THR A 4 14.19 -13.58 -4.23
CA THR A 4 12.90 -14.23 -3.96
C THR A 4 11.92 -13.28 -3.29
N ARG A 5 12.39 -12.51 -2.30
CA ARG A 5 11.55 -11.51 -1.62
C ARG A 5 11.03 -10.43 -2.57
N ARG A 6 11.90 -9.92 -3.45
CA ARG A 6 11.51 -8.95 -4.49
C ARG A 6 10.50 -9.54 -5.47
N LEU A 7 10.70 -10.79 -5.91
CA LEU A 7 9.75 -11.46 -6.81
C LEU A 7 8.38 -11.65 -6.17
N VAL A 8 8.33 -12.10 -4.92
CA VAL A 8 7.08 -12.23 -4.17
C VAL A 8 6.42 -10.86 -3.98
N ALA A 9 7.17 -9.83 -3.59
CA ALA A 9 6.62 -8.48 -3.44
C ALA A 9 6.10 -7.91 -4.76
N ALA A 10 6.82 -8.13 -5.88
CA ALA A 10 6.38 -7.72 -7.21
C ALA A 10 5.09 -8.44 -7.63
N LEU A 11 5.01 -9.75 -7.43
CA LEU A 11 3.80 -10.52 -7.75
C LEU A 11 2.61 -10.04 -6.91
N LEU A 12 2.78 -9.91 -5.59
CA LEU A 12 1.74 -9.41 -4.70
C LEU A 12 1.33 -7.98 -5.08
N LEU A 13 2.28 -7.13 -5.46
CA LEU A 13 1.99 -5.77 -5.90
C LEU A 13 1.13 -5.78 -7.16
N VAL A 14 1.49 -6.58 -8.17
CA VAL A 14 0.71 -6.71 -9.41
C VAL A 14 -0.71 -7.19 -9.12
N VAL A 15 -0.86 -8.23 -8.29
CA VAL A 15 -2.18 -8.76 -7.90
C VAL A 15 -2.99 -7.70 -7.14
N THR A 16 -2.36 -6.96 -6.23
CA THR A 16 -3.02 -5.91 -5.44
C THR A 16 -3.49 -4.76 -6.32
N VAL A 17 -2.65 -4.31 -7.26
CA VAL A 17 -3.00 -3.26 -8.23
C VAL A 17 -4.13 -3.73 -9.13
N ALA A 18 -4.08 -4.97 -9.63
CA ALA A 18 -5.16 -5.53 -10.45
C ALA A 18 -6.48 -5.60 -9.68
N ALA A 19 -6.45 -6.01 -8.41
CA ALA A 19 -7.62 -6.00 -7.54
C ALA A 19 -8.15 -4.58 -7.31
N GLY A 20 -7.27 -3.60 -7.06
CA GLY A 20 -7.66 -2.20 -6.87
C GLY A 20 -8.31 -1.61 -8.12
N LEU A 21 -7.76 -1.87 -9.29
CA LEU A 21 -8.35 -1.46 -10.57
C LEU A 21 -9.70 -2.13 -10.83
N LEU A 22 -9.87 -3.38 -10.40
CA LEU A 22 -11.16 -4.08 -10.50
C LEU A 22 -12.20 -3.44 -9.57
N VAL A 23 -11.84 -3.16 -8.31
CA VAL A 23 -12.73 -2.45 -7.37
C VAL A 23 -13.14 -1.11 -7.94
N HIS A 24 -12.17 -0.32 -8.42
CA HIS A 24 -12.41 1.01 -8.96
C HIS A 24 -13.22 1.01 -10.27
N GLY A 25 -12.98 0.04 -11.16
CA GLY A 25 -13.56 0.04 -12.51
C GLY A 25 -14.87 -0.73 -12.66
N VAL A 26 -15.21 -1.63 -11.74
CA VAL A 26 -16.35 -2.55 -11.89
C VAL A 26 -17.36 -2.46 -10.76
N LEU A 27 -16.94 -2.17 -9.53
CA LEU A 27 -17.85 -2.19 -8.39
C LEU A 27 -18.60 -0.85 -8.24
N PRO A 28 -19.81 -0.86 -7.66
CA PRO A 28 -20.58 0.36 -7.38
C PRO A 28 -19.85 1.25 -6.38
N ASP A 29 -19.96 2.56 -6.57
CA ASP A 29 -19.42 3.57 -5.66
C ASP A 29 -20.16 3.53 -4.31
N THR A 30 -19.50 2.99 -3.28
CA THR A 30 -20.03 2.79 -1.94
C THR A 30 -18.92 2.96 -0.90
N ALA A 31 -19.29 3.28 0.34
CA ALA A 31 -18.32 3.35 1.43
C ALA A 31 -17.50 2.06 1.61
N ALA A 32 -18.04 0.89 1.28
CA ALA A 32 -17.32 -0.36 1.37
C ALA A 32 -16.26 -0.52 0.28
N THR A 33 -16.55 -0.07 -0.95
CA THR A 33 -15.61 -0.10 -2.06
C THR A 33 -14.52 0.95 -1.91
N ASP A 34 -14.82 2.11 -1.32
CA ASP A 34 -13.83 3.13 -0.95
C ASP A 34 -12.80 2.54 0.01
N ILE A 35 -13.28 2.01 1.15
CA ILE A 35 -12.44 1.38 2.17
C ILE A 35 -11.59 0.24 1.56
N ALA A 36 -12.19 -0.56 0.67
CA ALA A 36 -11.46 -1.63 -0.02
C ALA A 36 -10.37 -1.07 -0.95
N GLY A 37 -10.68 -0.02 -1.70
CA GLY A 37 -9.74 0.70 -2.56
C GLY A 37 -8.56 1.26 -1.76
N ASP A 38 -8.82 1.95 -0.67
CA ASP A 38 -7.81 2.55 0.20
C ASP A 38 -6.91 1.51 0.85
N ALA A 39 -7.50 0.41 1.32
CA ALA A 39 -6.74 -0.71 1.85
C ALA A 39 -5.82 -1.31 0.79
N LEU A 40 -6.32 -1.54 -0.43
CA LEU A 40 -5.52 -2.05 -1.54
C LEU A 40 -4.40 -1.06 -1.93
N TYR A 41 -4.68 0.24 -1.93
CA TYR A 41 -3.69 1.29 -2.17
C TYR A 41 -2.59 1.30 -1.12
N ALA A 42 -2.94 1.24 0.17
CA ALA A 42 -1.97 1.17 1.27
C ALA A 42 -1.10 -0.10 1.22
N VAL A 43 -1.69 -1.26 0.87
CA VAL A 43 -0.93 -2.50 0.65
C VAL A 43 0.02 -2.33 -0.54
N ALA A 44 -0.42 -1.73 -1.64
CA ALA A 44 0.41 -1.48 -2.81
C ALA A 44 1.59 -0.56 -2.46
N ALA A 45 1.36 0.52 -1.70
CA ALA A 45 2.41 1.41 -1.21
C ALA A 45 3.44 0.66 -0.35
N TYR A 46 2.98 -0.17 0.60
CA TYR A 46 3.87 -1.00 1.43
C TYR A 46 4.72 -1.97 0.58
N LEU A 47 4.07 -2.67 -0.36
CA LEU A 47 4.75 -3.63 -1.24
C LEU A 47 5.75 -2.93 -2.17
N ALA A 48 5.47 -1.73 -2.65
CA ALA A 48 6.40 -0.92 -3.43
C ALA A 48 7.66 -0.58 -2.62
N VAL A 49 7.52 -0.19 -1.34
CA VAL A 49 8.66 0.04 -0.45
C VAL A 49 9.49 -1.23 -0.26
N VAL A 50 8.83 -2.37 -0.04
CA VAL A 50 9.52 -3.67 0.09
C VAL A 50 10.23 -4.08 -1.21
N LEU A 51 9.63 -3.81 -2.36
CA LEU A 51 10.19 -4.13 -3.67
C LEU A 51 11.47 -3.32 -3.94
N ILE A 52 11.41 -2.00 -3.70
CA ILE A 52 12.52 -1.07 -3.89
C ILE A 52 13.63 -1.37 -2.88
N ALA A 53 13.28 -1.45 -1.59
CA ALA A 53 14.21 -1.58 -0.47
C ALA A 53 13.94 -2.86 0.36
N PRO A 54 14.19 -4.06 -0.18
CA PRO A 54 13.86 -5.34 0.46
C PRO A 54 14.74 -5.69 1.67
N ARG A 55 15.64 -4.79 2.09
CA ARG A 55 16.46 -4.95 3.28
C ARG A 55 15.90 -4.18 4.48
N LEU A 56 14.95 -3.27 4.27
CA LEU A 56 14.35 -2.51 5.37
C LEU A 56 13.65 -3.44 6.37
N PRO A 57 13.75 -3.14 7.69
CA PRO A 57 12.92 -3.80 8.68
C PRO A 57 11.44 -3.47 8.39
N PRO A 58 10.50 -4.38 8.72
CA PRO A 58 9.07 -4.18 8.44
C PRO A 58 8.55 -2.85 8.96
N LEU A 59 8.95 -2.46 10.17
CA LEU A 59 8.51 -1.21 10.80
C LEU A 59 8.94 0.04 10.01
N ALA A 60 10.16 0.05 9.46
CA ALA A 60 10.61 1.16 8.61
C ALA A 60 9.86 1.19 7.27
N ALA A 61 9.60 0.02 6.67
CA ALA A 61 8.81 -0.04 5.46
C ALA A 61 7.37 0.46 5.68
N GLY A 62 6.76 0.07 6.81
CA GLY A 62 5.44 0.54 7.24
C GLY A 62 5.42 2.04 7.47
N GLY A 63 6.42 2.59 8.17
CA GLY A 63 6.52 4.04 8.38
C GLY A 63 6.63 4.83 7.08
N ILE A 64 7.42 4.36 6.11
CA ILE A 64 7.54 5.01 4.79
C ILE A 64 6.21 4.93 4.03
N ALA A 65 5.56 3.78 4.02
CA ALA A 65 4.26 3.61 3.36
C ALA A 65 3.18 4.50 3.99
N ALA A 66 3.17 4.63 5.32
CA ALA A 66 2.22 5.47 6.04
C ALA A 66 2.47 6.95 5.74
N ALA A 67 3.73 7.38 5.81
CA ALA A 67 4.11 8.74 5.46
C ALA A 67 3.72 9.07 4.01
N TRP A 68 3.89 8.12 3.08
CA TRP A 68 3.45 8.28 1.70
C TRP A 68 1.94 8.46 1.58
N CYS A 69 1.14 7.55 2.16
CA CYS A 69 -0.32 7.63 2.06
C CYS A 69 -0.85 8.92 2.69
N VAL A 70 -0.36 9.28 3.88
CA VAL A 70 -0.71 10.54 4.56
C VAL A 70 -0.31 11.75 3.72
N ALA A 71 0.89 11.75 3.12
CA ALA A 71 1.33 12.86 2.29
C ALA A 71 0.47 13.01 1.03
N VAL A 72 0.10 11.91 0.38
CA VAL A 72 -0.81 11.90 -0.77
C VAL A 72 -2.18 12.46 -0.37
N GLU A 73 -2.73 11.99 0.73
CA GLU A 73 -4.04 12.41 1.24
C GLU A 73 -4.05 13.92 1.57
N LEU A 74 -3.03 14.40 2.29
CA LEU A 74 -2.87 15.83 2.57
C LEU A 74 -2.60 16.65 1.31
N PHE A 75 -1.94 16.08 0.30
CA PHE A 75 -1.68 16.76 -0.96
C PHE A 75 -2.96 17.07 -1.74
N GLN A 76 -4.02 16.28 -1.56
CA GLN A 76 -5.33 16.55 -2.17
C GLN A 76 -5.98 17.85 -1.67
N LEU A 77 -5.64 18.31 -0.46
CA LEU A 77 -6.09 19.63 0.04
C LEU A 77 -5.61 20.80 -0.83
N THR A 78 -4.59 20.59 -1.66
CA THR A 78 -4.12 21.61 -2.62
C THR A 78 -5.02 21.74 -3.86
N GLY A 79 -5.87 20.74 -4.13
CA GLY A 79 -6.66 20.64 -5.37
C GLY A 79 -5.84 20.32 -6.63
N LEU A 80 -4.51 20.25 -6.54
CA LEU A 80 -3.63 19.96 -7.67
C LEU A 80 -3.87 18.57 -8.30
N PRO A 81 -4.11 17.48 -7.52
CA PRO A 81 -4.42 16.17 -8.11
C PRO A 81 -5.62 16.22 -9.07
N LEU A 82 -6.65 16.99 -8.72
CA LEU A 82 -7.85 17.13 -9.52
C LEU A 82 -7.56 17.87 -10.84
N VAL A 83 -6.80 18.97 -10.77
CA VAL A 83 -6.42 19.77 -11.95
C VAL A 83 -5.54 18.96 -12.90
N TRP A 84 -4.53 18.27 -12.37
CA TRP A 84 -3.64 17.45 -13.20
C TRP A 84 -4.36 16.23 -13.77
N GLY A 85 -5.25 15.62 -12.98
CA GLY A 85 -6.08 14.50 -13.43
C GLY A 85 -7.01 14.87 -14.58
N ALA A 86 -7.48 16.12 -14.67
CA ALA A 86 -8.25 16.59 -15.82
C ALA A 86 -7.44 16.58 -17.14
N THR A 87 -6.11 16.65 -17.06
CA THR A 87 -5.20 16.59 -18.22
C THR A 87 -4.65 15.17 -18.43
N PHE A 88 -4.35 14.46 -17.35
CA PHE A 88 -3.83 13.10 -17.36
C PHE A 88 -4.55 12.26 -16.28
N PRO A 89 -5.67 11.60 -16.62
CA PRO A 89 -6.52 10.87 -15.66
C PRO A 89 -5.79 9.88 -14.74
N PRO A 90 -4.74 9.16 -15.20
CA PRO A 90 -4.01 8.22 -14.33
C PRO A 90 -3.37 8.86 -13.09
N VAL A 91 -3.19 10.18 -13.03
CA VAL A 91 -2.72 10.87 -11.81
C VAL A 91 -3.64 10.58 -10.63
N MET A 92 -4.95 10.55 -10.85
CA MET A 92 -5.94 10.34 -9.79
C MET A 92 -5.89 8.92 -9.20
N LEU A 93 -5.37 7.93 -9.95
CA LEU A 93 -5.17 6.57 -9.42
C LEU A 93 -4.04 6.49 -8.39
N VAL A 94 -3.10 7.45 -8.42
CA VAL A 94 -1.95 7.49 -7.51
C VAL A 94 -2.14 8.56 -6.44
N LEU A 95 -2.63 9.74 -6.81
CA LEU A 95 -2.75 10.88 -5.91
C LEU A 95 -4.15 11.03 -5.30
N GLY A 96 -5.11 10.22 -5.74
CA GLY A 96 -6.52 10.37 -5.38
C GLY A 96 -7.13 11.68 -5.90
N THR A 97 -8.29 12.04 -5.37
CA THR A 97 -9.12 13.16 -5.87
C THR A 97 -9.43 14.18 -4.79
N VAL A 98 -9.99 13.74 -3.66
CA VAL A 98 -10.50 14.59 -2.59
C VAL A 98 -10.11 14.01 -1.25
N PHE A 99 -9.67 14.88 -0.35
CA PHE A 99 -9.29 14.52 1.01
C PHE A 99 -10.47 13.94 1.79
N ASP A 100 -10.25 12.78 2.41
CA ASP A 100 -11.13 12.16 3.39
C ASP A 100 -10.34 11.69 4.63
N ALA A 101 -10.73 12.19 5.81
CA ALA A 101 -10.09 11.82 7.07
C ALA A 101 -10.27 10.34 7.43
N ARG A 102 -11.30 9.68 6.89
CA ARG A 102 -11.51 8.23 7.03
C ARG A 102 -10.37 7.44 6.40
N ASP A 103 -9.86 7.89 5.27
CA ASP A 103 -8.85 7.18 4.48
C ASP A 103 -7.56 7.07 5.28
N LEU A 104 -7.22 8.11 6.06
CA LEU A 104 -6.10 8.07 7.01
C LEU A 104 -6.22 6.90 8.00
N LEU A 105 -7.42 6.62 8.54
CA LEU A 105 -7.65 5.51 9.45
C LEU A 105 -7.49 4.17 8.73
N VAL A 106 -8.03 4.05 7.52
CA VAL A 106 -7.94 2.84 6.70
C VAL A 106 -6.48 2.55 6.32
N TYR A 107 -5.74 3.57 5.88
CA TYR A 107 -4.32 3.47 5.56
C TYR A 107 -3.51 3.01 6.77
N VAL A 108 -3.66 3.66 7.92
CA VAL A 108 -2.91 3.32 9.13
C VAL A 108 -3.23 1.89 9.59
N ALA A 109 -4.51 1.52 9.67
CA ALA A 109 -4.92 0.18 10.08
C ALA A 109 -4.37 -0.90 9.15
N THR A 110 -4.46 -0.67 7.84
CA THR A 110 -3.96 -1.58 6.81
C THR A 110 -2.45 -1.73 6.87
N ILE A 111 -1.72 -0.63 7.05
CA ILE A 111 -0.26 -0.65 7.13
C ILE A 111 0.22 -1.34 8.40
N ILE A 112 -0.46 -1.15 9.54
CA ILE A 112 -0.17 -1.88 10.78
C ILE A 112 -0.32 -3.38 10.53
N LEU A 113 -1.42 -3.81 9.89
CA LEU A 113 -1.66 -5.22 9.58
C LEU A 113 -0.59 -5.78 8.62
N ALA A 114 -0.30 -5.10 7.52
CA ALA A 114 0.72 -5.51 6.55
C ALA A 114 2.12 -5.61 7.20
N THR A 115 2.45 -4.64 8.06
CA THR A 115 3.71 -4.63 8.82
C THR A 115 3.79 -5.80 9.80
N ALA A 116 2.71 -6.08 10.53
CA ALA A 116 2.63 -7.20 11.46
C ALA A 116 2.79 -8.55 10.75
N VAL A 117 2.14 -8.72 9.59
CA VAL A 117 2.26 -9.92 8.76
C VAL A 117 3.69 -10.11 8.24
N ASP A 118 4.32 -9.08 7.66
CA ASP A 118 5.71 -9.16 7.19
C ASP A 118 6.67 -9.47 8.36
N ALA A 119 6.49 -8.82 9.51
CA ALA A 119 7.29 -9.09 10.70
C ALA A 119 7.13 -10.54 11.20
N GLY A 120 5.90 -11.04 11.26
CA GLY A 120 5.58 -12.42 11.64
C GLY A 120 6.24 -13.44 10.70
N ILE A 121 6.07 -13.26 9.38
CA ILE A 121 6.67 -14.14 8.36
C ILE A 121 8.20 -14.17 8.51
N ARG A 122 8.84 -13.00 8.67
CA ARG A 122 10.29 -12.93 8.86
C ARG A 122 10.74 -13.62 10.15
N ARG A 123 9.97 -13.52 11.23
CA ARG A 123 10.27 -14.18 12.51
C ARG A 123 10.20 -15.70 12.37
N VAL A 124 9.15 -16.23 11.75
CA VAL A 124 8.98 -17.67 11.51
C VAL A 124 10.12 -18.22 10.65
N ARG A 125 10.48 -17.51 9.57
CA ARG A 125 11.58 -17.92 8.70
C ARG A 125 12.92 -17.96 9.42
N ARG A 126 13.23 -16.92 10.22
CA ARG A 126 14.46 -16.90 11.03
C ARG A 126 14.51 -18.04 12.05
N ALA A 127 13.37 -18.40 12.64
CA ALA A 127 13.28 -19.53 13.58
C ALA A 127 13.50 -20.88 12.89
N ALA A 128 12.99 -21.06 11.67
CA ALA A 128 13.20 -22.27 10.87
C ALA A 128 14.64 -22.40 10.33
N GLU A 129 15.33 -21.28 10.14
CA GLU A 129 16.73 -21.23 9.66
C GLU A 129 17.76 -21.35 10.80
N ALA A 130 17.35 -21.17 12.06
CA ALA A 130 18.22 -21.42 13.21
C ALA A 130 18.39 -22.94 13.39
N PRO A 131 19.61 -23.49 13.26
CA PRO A 131 19.86 -24.92 13.55
C PRO A 131 19.40 -25.23 14.97
N GLY A 132 18.73 -26.37 15.14
CA GLY A 132 18.12 -26.80 16.40
C GLY A 132 19.02 -26.52 17.61
N ARG A 133 18.47 -25.77 18.57
CA ARG A 133 19.01 -25.72 19.93
C ARG A 133 18.86 -27.07 20.60
#